data_AF-A0A358Q191-F1
#
_entry.id   AF-A0A358Q191-F1
#
_cell.length_a   1.000
_cell.length_b   1.000
_cell.length_c   1.000
_cell.angle_alpha   90.00
_cell.angle_beta   90.00
_cell.angle_gamma   90.00
#
_symmetry.space_group_name_H-M   'P 1'
#
loop_
_entity.id
_entity.type
_entity.pdbx_description
1 polymer ?
#
loop_
_entity_poly.entity_id
_entity_poly.type
_entity_poly.pdbx_seq_one_letter_code
_entity_poly.pdbx_strand_id
1 'polypeptide(L)'
;MNIGIFPCQGRCNVSMMTKTVAEFFVDDEIIRVLPHLSLPDDNDSGVNEKYIALNGCPAKCASKEFETNRVKPHEEIVMTKDFDPKNNEKYAELLNIDKEVSMVQEVIDSLLGSK
;
A
#
# COMPACT_ATOMS: atom_id res chain seq x y z
N MET A 1 -9.75 -15.05 2.52
CA MET A 1 -8.34 -14.60 2.40
C MET A 1 -8.42 -13.11 2.39
N ASN A 2 -7.78 -12.41 3.31
CA ASN A 2 -7.88 -10.95 3.38
C ASN A 2 -6.60 -10.32 2.83
N ILE A 3 -6.68 -9.07 2.35
CA ILE A 3 -5.52 -8.31 1.89
C ILE A 3 -5.39 -7.05 2.73
N GLY A 4 -4.33 -6.97 3.53
CA GLY A 4 -3.94 -5.79 4.28
C GLY A 4 -3.07 -4.86 3.44
N ILE A 5 -3.56 -3.67 3.11
CA ILE A 5 -2.78 -2.63 2.40
C ILE A 5 -2.24 -1.65 3.43
N PHE A 6 -0.92 -1.58 3.56
CA PHE A 6 -0.27 -0.60 4.43
C PHE A 6 0.35 0.54 3.62
N PRO A 7 -0.30 1.72 3.56
CA PRO A 7 0.22 2.89 2.86
C PRO A 7 1.42 3.52 3.58
N CYS A 8 2.28 4.14 2.80
CA CYS A 8 3.41 4.94 3.27
C CYS A 8 2.96 6.03 4.24
N GLN A 9 3.59 6.07 5.42
CA GLN A 9 3.31 7.05 6.49
C GLN A 9 4.17 8.32 6.43
N GLY A 10 4.93 8.51 5.33
CA GLY A 10 5.80 9.67 5.15
C GLY A 10 5.06 11.01 5.17
N ARG A 11 5.80 12.12 5.23
CA ARG A 11 5.22 13.49 5.20
C ARG A 11 5.25 14.15 3.81
N CYS A 12 5.61 13.40 2.77
CA CYS A 12 5.67 13.91 1.40
C CYS A 12 4.33 13.74 0.67
N ASN A 13 4.13 14.50 -0.42
CA ASN A 13 2.90 14.47 -1.22
C ASN A 13 2.50 13.05 -1.68
N VAL A 14 3.49 12.19 -1.97
CA VAL A 14 3.21 10.80 -2.36
C VAL A 14 2.75 9.91 -1.21
N SER A 15 2.92 10.30 0.05
CA SER A 15 2.23 9.62 1.17
C SER A 15 0.73 9.88 1.11
N MET A 16 0.32 11.14 0.89
CA MET A 16 -1.11 11.46 0.72
C MET A 16 -1.70 10.70 -0.47
N MET A 17 -0.96 10.64 -1.59
CA MET A 17 -1.36 9.82 -2.74
C MET A 17 -1.53 8.34 -2.36
N THR A 18 -0.57 7.72 -1.68
CA THR A 18 -0.72 6.29 -1.29
C THR A 18 -1.91 6.04 -0.37
N LYS A 19 -2.21 6.97 0.55
CA LYS A 19 -3.37 6.86 1.45
C LYS A 19 -4.67 6.99 0.67
N THR A 20 -4.74 7.99 -0.20
CA THR A 20 -5.89 8.23 -1.08
C THR A 20 -6.15 7.02 -1.98
N VAL A 21 -5.11 6.47 -2.62
CA VAL A 21 -5.26 5.26 -3.45
C VAL A 21 -5.73 4.08 -2.61
N ALA A 22 -5.20 3.88 -1.40
CA ALA A 22 -5.65 2.79 -0.53
C ALA A 22 -7.15 2.93 -0.18
N GLU A 23 -7.65 4.15 0.02
CA GLU A 23 -9.06 4.42 0.33
C GLU A 23 -10.04 3.95 -0.76
N PHE A 24 -9.62 3.86 -2.03
CA PHE A 24 -10.46 3.32 -3.11
C PHE A 24 -10.86 1.84 -2.90
N PHE A 25 -10.17 1.13 -2.01
CA PHE A 25 -10.37 -0.29 -1.77
C PHE A 25 -11.03 -0.58 -0.40
N VAL A 26 -11.43 0.45 0.35
CA VAL A 26 -11.99 0.28 1.72
C VAL A 26 -13.38 -0.37 1.71
N ASP A 27 -14.16 -0.18 0.64
CA ASP A 27 -15.50 -0.76 0.51
C ASP A 27 -15.49 -2.24 0.09
N ASP A 28 -14.31 -2.83 -0.14
CA ASP A 28 -14.17 -4.25 -0.47
C ASP A 28 -14.11 -5.09 0.82
N GLU A 29 -15.01 -6.06 0.97
CA GLU A 29 -15.11 -6.92 2.16
C GLU A 29 -13.83 -7.75 2.44
N ILE A 30 -12.95 -7.86 1.45
CA ILE A 30 -11.73 -8.68 1.46
C ILE A 30 -10.50 -7.81 1.74
N ILE A 31 -10.56 -6.50 1.51
CA ILE A 31 -9.42 -5.58 1.61
C ILE A 31 -9.52 -4.75 2.88
N ARG A 32 -8.39 -4.62 3.58
CA ARG A 32 -8.27 -3.80 4.78
C ARG A 32 -7.14 -2.80 4.61
N VAL A 33 -7.45 -1.51 4.66
CA VAL A 33 -6.42 -0.46 4.72
C VAL A 33 -5.92 -0.36 6.15
N LEU A 34 -4.61 -0.51 6.33
CA LEU A 34 -3.94 -0.55 7.62
C LEU A 34 -3.41 0.86 7.97
N PRO A 35 -3.99 1.57 8.95
CA PRO A 35 -3.46 2.87 9.38
C PRO A 35 -2.12 2.74 10.13
N HIS A 36 -1.90 1.58 10.75
CA HIS A 36 -0.68 1.16 11.43
C HIS A 36 -0.46 -0.32 11.17
N LEU A 37 0.79 -0.76 11.18
CA LEU A 37 1.12 -2.17 11.03
C LEU A 37 0.90 -2.90 12.36
N SER A 38 -0.37 -3.20 12.66
CA SER A 38 -0.73 -4.08 13.78
C SER A 38 -0.87 -5.50 13.24
N LEU A 39 0.14 -6.31 13.54
CA LEU A 39 0.11 -7.73 13.23
C LEU A 39 -0.80 -8.42 14.26
N PRO A 40 -1.68 -9.34 13.82
CA PRO A 40 -2.37 -10.23 14.75
C PRO A 40 -1.33 -11.10 15.48
N ASP A 41 -1.60 -11.44 16.74
CA ASP A 41 -0.74 -12.33 17.52
C ASP A 41 -0.55 -13.67 16.79
N ASP A 42 0.67 -14.22 16.81
CA ASP A 42 1.08 -15.47 16.14
C ASP A 42 0.21 -16.72 16.48
N ASN A 43 -0.68 -16.61 17.48
CA ASN A 43 -1.62 -17.66 17.86
C ASN A 43 -2.89 -17.69 16.99
N ASP A 44 -3.16 -16.69 16.16
CA ASP A 44 -4.31 -16.65 15.26
C ASP A 44 -3.99 -17.33 13.91
N SER A 45 -3.60 -18.61 14.02
CA SER A 45 -3.25 -19.53 12.92
C SER A 45 -4.35 -19.75 11.85
N GLY A 46 -5.47 -19.02 11.94
CA GLY A 46 -6.59 -19.08 11.00
C GLY A 46 -6.66 -17.92 9.99
N VAL A 47 -5.92 -16.82 10.18
CA VAL A 47 -6.04 -15.65 9.30
C VAL A 47 -5.04 -15.74 8.15
N ASN A 48 -5.48 -16.28 7.01
CA ASN A 48 -4.77 -16.20 5.74
C ASN A 48 -4.87 -14.76 5.18
N GLU A 49 -4.12 -13.84 5.79
CA GLU A 49 -4.00 -12.44 5.39
C GLU A 49 -2.72 -12.22 4.59
N LYS A 50 -2.88 -11.68 3.38
CA LYS A 50 -1.76 -11.20 2.55
C LYS A 50 -1.55 -9.72 2.80
N TYR A 51 -0.32 -9.26 2.64
CA TYR A 51 0.04 -7.87 2.95
C TYR A 51 0.69 -7.19 1.75
N ILE A 52 0.26 -5.97 1.46
CA ILE A 52 0.85 -5.09 0.45
C ILE A 52 1.51 -3.91 1.17
N ALA A 53 2.81 -3.73 0.95
CA ALA A 53 3.52 -2.50 1.32
C ALA A 53 3.37 -1.47 0.19
N LEU A 54 2.56 -0.44 0.42
CA LEU A 54 2.22 0.55 -0.59
C LEU A 54 3.08 1.82 -0.44
N ASN A 55 4.11 1.94 -1.27
CA ASN A 55 5.08 3.02 -1.20
C ASN A 55 4.86 4.09 -2.26
N GLY A 56 4.92 5.34 -1.81
CA GLY A 56 4.80 6.48 -2.71
C GLY A 56 6.05 6.68 -3.56
N CYS A 57 7.24 6.48 -3.00
CA CYS A 57 8.54 6.77 -3.64
C CYS A 57 9.62 5.72 -3.29
N PRO A 58 10.82 5.78 -3.90
CA PRO A 58 11.91 4.83 -3.67
C PRO A 58 12.49 4.83 -2.24
N ALA A 59 12.09 5.77 -1.38
CA ALA A 59 12.47 5.77 0.04
C ALA A 59 11.83 4.61 0.83
N LYS A 60 10.76 3.99 0.29
CA LYS A 60 10.10 2.78 0.78
C LYS A 60 9.70 2.80 2.26
N CYS A 61 9.06 3.90 2.70
CA CYS A 61 8.68 4.06 4.12
C CYS A 61 7.72 2.98 4.63
N ALA A 62 6.80 2.48 3.81
CA ALA A 62 5.90 1.39 4.22
C ALA A 62 6.68 0.09 4.41
N SER A 63 7.55 -0.26 3.47
CA SER A 63 8.37 -1.48 3.56
C SER A 63 9.32 -1.47 4.77
N LYS A 64 9.88 -0.31 5.12
CA LYS A 64 10.73 -0.16 6.31
C LYS A 64 9.98 -0.43 7.61
N GLU A 65 8.68 -0.12 7.66
CA GLU A 65 7.84 -0.45 8.81
C GLU A 65 7.67 -1.96 8.94
N PHE A 66 7.40 -2.65 7.81
CA PHE A 66 7.38 -4.11 7.75
C PHE A 66 8.69 -4.73 8.23
N GLU A 67 9.83 -4.23 7.74
CA GLU A 67 11.17 -4.66 8.18
C GLU A 67 11.38 -4.47 9.69
N THR A 68 10.95 -3.33 10.24
CA THR A 68 11.05 -3.01 11.67
C THR A 68 10.24 -3.99 12.53
N ASN A 69 9.05 -4.36 12.05
CA ASN A 69 8.18 -5.34 12.69
C ASN A 69 8.52 -6.79 12.33
N ARG A 70 9.63 -7.01 11.60
CA ARG A 70 10.13 -8.33 11.16
C ARG A 70 9.11 -9.15 10.38
N VAL A 71 8.21 -8.49 9.66
CA VAL A 71 7.25 -9.13 8.76
C VAL A 71 7.60 -8.82 7.33
N LYS A 72 7.52 -9.83 6.47
CA LYS A 72 7.72 -9.65 5.04
C LYS A 72 6.36 -9.39 4.38
N PRO A 73 6.16 -8.26 3.70
CA PRO A 73 4.95 -8.08 2.91
C PRO A 73 4.94 -9.10 1.76
N HIS A 74 3.75 -9.50 1.34
CA HIS A 74 3.61 -10.40 0.19
C HIS A 74 3.98 -9.68 -1.09
N GLU A 75 3.60 -8.40 -1.20
CA GLU A 75 3.91 -7.54 -2.33
C GLU A 75 4.42 -6.18 -1.87
N GLU A 76 5.32 -5.59 -2.66
CA GLU A 76 5.84 -4.25 -2.47
C GLU A 76 5.58 -3.42 -3.73
N ILE A 77 4.80 -2.36 -3.58
CA ILE A 77 4.51 -1.43 -4.67
C ILE A 77 5.27 -0.13 -4.43
N VAL A 78 5.96 0.37 -5.46
CA VAL A 78 6.52 1.72 -5.50
C VAL A 78 5.87 2.47 -6.65
N MET A 79 4.90 3.31 -6.33
CA MET A 79 4.02 3.96 -7.31
C MET A 79 4.76 4.97 -8.18
N THR A 80 5.69 5.73 -7.60
CA THR A 80 6.47 6.73 -8.34
C THR A 80 7.95 6.41 -8.25
N LYS A 81 8.41 5.53 -9.14
CA LYS A 81 9.82 5.12 -9.20
C LYS A 81 10.74 6.28 -9.58
N ASP A 82 10.23 7.20 -10.39
CA ASP A 82 10.92 8.41 -10.86
C ASP A 82 10.61 9.64 -9.97
N PHE A 83 10.21 9.43 -8.71
CA PHE A 83 9.89 10.52 -7.79
C PHE A 83 11.07 11.45 -7.57
N ASP A 84 10.97 12.69 -8.05
CA ASP A 84 11.84 13.79 -7.67
C ASP A 84 11.13 14.67 -6.63
N PRO A 85 11.58 14.70 -5.36
CA PRO A 85 11.00 15.53 -4.31
C PRO A 85 10.95 17.03 -4.66
N LYS A 86 11.78 17.51 -5.59
CA LYS A 86 11.89 18.92 -5.95
C LYS A 86 10.89 19.37 -7.01
N ASN A 87 10.33 18.45 -7.80
CA ASN A 87 9.57 18.76 -9.02
C ASN A 87 8.18 18.09 -9.05
N ASN A 88 7.61 17.77 -7.89
CA ASN A 88 6.41 16.93 -7.83
C ASN A 88 5.14 17.65 -7.36
N GLU A 89 4.75 18.65 -8.14
CA GLU A 89 3.47 19.35 -8.02
C GLU A 89 2.28 18.45 -8.36
N LYS A 90 2.49 17.38 -9.16
CA LYS A 90 1.43 16.44 -9.61
C LYS A 90 0.61 15.86 -8.45
N TYR A 91 1.24 15.52 -7.33
CA TYR A 91 0.54 14.94 -6.17
C TYR A 91 0.17 15.97 -5.09
N ALA A 92 0.29 17.27 -5.38
CA ALA A 92 -0.20 18.31 -4.47
C ALA A 92 -1.73 18.39 -4.47
N GLU A 93 -2.36 18.22 -5.64
CA GLU A 93 -3.82 18.31 -5.79
C GLU A 93 -4.52 16.95 -5.93
N LEU A 94 -3.76 15.85 -6.00
CA LEU A 94 -4.26 14.46 -6.07
C LEU A 94 -5.34 14.20 -7.15
N LEU A 95 -5.35 15.01 -8.21
CA LEU A 95 -6.25 14.84 -9.34
C LEU A 95 -5.63 13.84 -10.34
N ASN A 96 -6.43 12.91 -10.85
CA ASN A 96 -6.04 11.88 -11.84
C ASN A 96 -5.09 10.79 -11.32
N ILE A 97 -5.45 10.15 -10.20
CA ILE A 97 -4.71 9.01 -9.63
C ILE A 97 -5.17 7.64 -10.18
N ASP A 98 -5.95 7.61 -11.26
CA ASP A 98 -6.54 6.37 -11.81
C ASP A 98 -5.49 5.32 -12.16
N LYS A 99 -4.33 5.77 -12.69
CA LYS A 99 -3.22 4.87 -13.03
C LYS A 99 -2.63 4.20 -11.79
N GLU A 100 -2.48 4.99 -10.73
CA GLU A 100 -1.98 4.53 -9.44
C GLU A 100 -2.98 3.55 -8.79
N VAL A 101 -4.28 3.78 -8.91
CA VAL A 101 -5.33 2.84 -8.48
C VAL A 101 -5.27 1.54 -9.30
N SER A 102 -5.24 1.62 -10.64
CA SER A 102 -5.16 0.43 -11.50
C SER A 102 -3.93 -0.43 -11.20
N MET A 103 -2.77 0.20 -10.92
CA MET A 103 -1.56 -0.53 -10.52
C MET A 103 -1.77 -1.35 -9.24
N VAL A 104 -2.50 -0.82 -8.26
CA VAL A 104 -2.79 -1.56 -7.01
C VAL A 104 -3.80 -2.66 -7.27
N GLN A 105 -4.83 -2.41 -8.10
CA GLN A 105 -5.81 -3.42 -8.49
C GLN A 105 -5.15 -4.63 -9.17
N GLU A 106 -4.23 -4.42 -10.12
CA GLU A 106 -3.52 -5.53 -10.79
C GLU A 106 -2.76 -6.43 -9.79
N VAL A 107 -2.17 -5.83 -8.75
CA VAL A 107 -1.49 -6.58 -7.69
C VAL A 107 -2.49 -7.34 -6.82
N ILE A 108 -3.61 -6.70 -6.46
CA ILE A 108 -4.70 -7.36 -5.72
C ILE A 108 -5.23 -8.58 -6.49
N ASP A 109 -5.53 -8.42 -7.79
CA ASP A 109 -6.06 -9.49 -8.64
C ASP A 109 -5.09 -10.67 -8.72
N SER A 110 -3.80 -10.38 -8.90
CA SER A 110 -2.71 -11.37 -8.85
C SER A 110 -2.67 -12.12 -7.52
N LEU A 111 -2.85 -11.41 -6.39
CA LEU A 111 -2.89 -12.03 -5.07
C LEU A 111 -4.14 -12.88 -4.83
N LEU A 112 -5.28 -12.51 -5.40
CA LEU A 112 -6.52 -13.27 -5.34
C LEU A 112 -6.54 -14.45 -6.33
N GLY A 113 -5.61 -14.48 -7.30
CA GLY A 113 -5.55 -15.52 -8.33
C GLY A 113 -6.60 -15.34 -9.44
N SER A 114 -7.20 -14.16 -9.54
CA SER A 114 -8.08 -13.77 -10.64
C SER A 114 -7.22 -13.39 -11.85
N LYS A 115 -7.42 -14.05 -12.99
CA LYS A 115 -6.78 -13.72 -14.27
C LYS A 115 -7.79 -13.16 -15.25
#